data_AF-A0A848FX15-F1
#
_entry.id   AF-A0A848FX15-F1
#
_cell.length_a   1.000
_cell.length_b   1.000
_cell.length_c   1.000
_cell.angle_alpha   90.00
_cell.angle_beta   90.00
_cell.angle_gamma   90.00
#
_symmetry.space_group_name_H-M   'P 1'
#
loop_
_entity.id
_entity.type
_entity.pdbx_description
1 polymer ?
#
loop_
_entity_poly.entity_id
_entity_poly.type
_entity_poly.pdbx_seq_one_letter_code
_entity_poly.pdbx_strand_id
1 'polypeptide(L)'
;MMATEKMYSIPARFRKTENLHIIFWLLKDICWCMGFKIVGVLMLVPTLTVAILITWQTRKLKAELYHNLAVTFWICANGYWMIIEFLGKDDTLRIFTVIPFLIGLSFIVIYYLFVLPKEKKNEKLVTISVEVPEETLRVAEMN
;
A
#
# COMPACT_ATOMS: atom_id res chain seq x y z
N MET A 1 -30.91 14.68 -8.89
CA MET A 1 -29.67 14.90 -8.12
C MET A 1 -28.58 14.03 -8.72
N MET A 2 -27.65 14.62 -9.48
CA MET A 2 -26.49 13.86 -9.98
C MET A 2 -25.57 13.59 -8.78
N ALA A 3 -25.32 12.32 -8.49
CA ALA A 3 -24.30 11.94 -7.53
C ALA A 3 -22.98 12.59 -8.00
N THR A 4 -22.41 13.46 -7.18
CA THR A 4 -21.06 13.99 -7.38
C THR A 4 -20.12 12.80 -7.31
N GLU A 5 -19.78 12.22 -8.46
CA GLU A 5 -18.74 11.21 -8.55
C GLU A 5 -17.47 11.83 -8.00
N LYS A 6 -17.04 11.36 -6.83
CA LYS A 6 -15.74 11.72 -6.29
C LYS A 6 -14.69 11.20 -7.27
N MET A 7 -14.19 12.06 -8.13
CA MET A 7 -13.13 11.72 -9.07
C MET A 7 -11.85 11.42 -8.30
N TYR A 8 -11.62 10.12 -8.06
CA TYR A 8 -10.41 9.63 -7.42
C TYR A 8 -9.23 9.83 -8.37
N SER A 9 -8.51 10.94 -8.19
CA SER A 9 -7.36 11.29 -9.03
C SER A 9 -6.06 11.05 -8.25
N ILE A 10 -5.42 9.91 -8.51
CA ILE A 10 -4.05 9.67 -8.05
C ILE A 10 -3.11 10.60 -8.84
N PRO A 11 -2.27 11.41 -8.19
CA PRO A 11 -1.33 12.27 -8.89
C PRO A 11 -0.40 11.45 -9.80
N ALA A 12 -0.26 11.85 -11.07
CA ALA A 12 0.44 11.08 -12.09
C ALA A 12 1.90 10.70 -11.75
N ARG A 13 2.54 11.45 -10.83
CA ARG A 13 3.88 11.13 -10.33
C ARG A 13 3.92 9.81 -9.55
N PHE A 14 2.90 9.52 -8.73
CA PHE A 14 2.83 8.28 -7.95
C PHE A 14 2.70 7.05 -8.86
N ARG A 15 1.84 7.15 -9.87
CA ARG A 15 1.67 6.09 -10.88
C ARG A 15 2.96 5.75 -11.62
N LYS A 16 3.78 6.76 -11.95
CA LYS A 16 5.08 6.51 -12.61
C LYS A 16 6.05 5.78 -11.68
N THR A 17 6.15 6.18 -10.42
CA THR A 17 7.03 5.52 -9.44
C THR A 17 6.58 4.08 -9.17
N GLU A 18 5.27 3.84 -9.02
CA GLU A 18 4.70 2.49 -8.86
C GLU A 18 4.97 1.58 -10.06
N ASN A 19 4.77 2.09 -11.28
CA ASN A 19 5.05 1.32 -12.49
C ASN A 19 6.54 0.95 -12.59
N LEU A 20 7.44 1.90 -12.30
CA LEU A 20 8.88 1.65 -12.29
C LEU A 20 9.27 0.62 -11.21
N HIS A 21 8.67 0.72 -10.03
CA HIS A 21 8.86 -0.24 -8.95
C HIS A 21 8.49 -1.67 -9.36
N ILE A 22 7.35 -1.86 -10.03
CA ILE A 22 6.93 -3.18 -10.53
C ILE A 22 7.96 -3.74 -11.51
N ILE A 23 8.53 -2.91 -12.38
CA ILE A 23 9.59 -3.35 -13.31
C ILE A 23 10.83 -3.84 -12.55
N PHE A 24 11.30 -3.07 -11.55
CA PHE A 24 12.45 -3.50 -10.73
C PHE A 24 12.17 -4.80 -9.99
N TRP A 25 10.96 -4.93 -9.43
CA TRP A 25 10.54 -6.15 -8.74
C TRP A 25 10.56 -7.36 -9.69
N LEU A 26 9.93 -7.27 -10.86
CA LEU A 26 9.92 -8.36 -11.83
C LEU A 26 11.33 -8.74 -12.29
N LEU A 27 12.20 -7.76 -12.52
CA LEU A 27 13.59 -8.03 -12.90
C LEU A 27 14.34 -8.79 -11.79
N LYS A 28 14.16 -8.40 -10.52
CA LYS A 28 14.71 -9.10 -9.35
C LYS A 28 14.22 -10.56 -9.30
N ASP A 29 12.94 -10.79 -9.52
CA ASP A 29 12.32 -12.11 -9.45
C ASP A 29 12.77 -12.99 -10.63
N ILE A 30 12.96 -12.43 -11.83
CA ILE A 30 13.56 -13.16 -12.96
C ILE A 30 14.99 -13.60 -12.64
N CYS A 31 15.81 -12.70 -12.06
CA CYS A 31 17.17 -13.07 -11.64
C CYS A 31 17.17 -14.19 -10.59
N TRP A 32 16.19 -14.20 -9.70
CA TRP A 32 16.01 -15.29 -8.72
C TRP A 32 15.64 -16.60 -9.41
N CYS A 33 14.66 -16.61 -10.31
CA CYS A 33 14.26 -17.81 -11.06
C CYS A 33 15.39 -18.38 -11.92
N MET A 34 16.27 -17.53 -12.46
CA MET A 34 17.46 -17.95 -13.21
C MET A 34 18.62 -18.44 -12.32
N GLY A 35 18.49 -18.37 -11.00
CA GLY A 35 19.51 -18.81 -10.04
C GLY A 35 20.70 -17.84 -9.91
N PHE A 36 20.58 -16.60 -10.39
CA PHE A 36 21.66 -15.61 -10.32
C PHE A 36 21.80 -15.04 -8.91
N LYS A 37 22.52 -15.76 -8.03
CA LYS A 37 22.65 -15.44 -6.61
C LYS A 37 23.08 -13.99 -6.32
N ILE A 38 24.14 -13.53 -6.98
CA ILE A 38 24.74 -12.21 -6.72
C ILE A 38 23.82 -11.11 -7.26
N VAL A 39 23.33 -11.26 -8.49
CA VAL A 39 22.49 -10.24 -9.15
C VAL A 39 21.13 -10.14 -8.47
N GLY A 40 20.52 -11.26 -8.08
CA GLY A 40 19.24 -11.28 -7.36
C GLY A 40 19.33 -10.57 -6.00
N VAL A 41 20.37 -10.84 -5.21
CA VAL A 41 20.59 -10.14 -3.92
C VAL A 41 20.90 -8.66 -4.13
N LEU A 42 21.72 -8.31 -5.13
CA LEU A 42 21.99 -6.90 -5.45
C LEU A 42 20.72 -6.15 -5.88
N MET A 43 19.83 -6.79 -6.65
CA MET A 43 18.56 -6.21 -7.10
C MET A 43 17.51 -6.11 -5.99
N LEU A 44 17.65 -6.85 -4.88
CA LEU A 44 16.76 -6.71 -3.71
C LEU A 44 16.87 -5.31 -3.10
N VAL A 45 18.08 -4.76 -3.01
CA VAL A 45 18.35 -3.42 -2.43
C VAL A 45 17.61 -2.30 -3.17
N PRO A 46 17.75 -2.10 -4.49
CA PRO A 46 17.02 -1.05 -5.21
C PRO A 46 15.51 -1.31 -5.17
N THR A 47 15.06 -2.56 -5.28
CA THR A 47 13.63 -2.90 -5.22
C THR A 47 13.00 -2.49 -3.89
N LEU A 48 13.62 -2.88 -2.78
CA LEU A 48 13.15 -2.54 -1.44
C LEU A 48 13.24 -1.04 -1.17
N THR A 49 14.30 -0.39 -1.64
CA THR A 49 14.46 1.06 -1.50
C THR A 49 13.31 1.79 -2.18
N VAL A 50 12.98 1.43 -3.43
CA VAL A 50 11.87 2.06 -4.15
C VAL A 50 10.52 1.77 -3.48
N ALA A 51 10.30 0.55 -2.98
CA ALA A 51 9.07 0.20 -2.24
C ALA A 51 8.88 1.08 -0.98
N ILE A 52 9.95 1.28 -0.21
CA ILE A 52 9.93 2.13 0.98
C ILE A 52 9.72 3.60 0.59
N LEU A 53 10.37 4.08 -0.47
CA LEU A 53 10.21 5.45 -0.96
C LEU A 53 8.76 5.72 -1.39
N ILE A 54 8.13 4.80 -2.11
CA ILE A 54 6.72 4.89 -2.51
C ILE A 54 5.83 4.97 -1.26
N THR A 55 6.05 4.06 -0.30
CA THR A 55 5.30 4.02 0.96
C THR A 55 5.42 5.33 1.74
N TRP A 56 6.63 5.91 1.80
CA TRP A 56 6.86 7.19 2.44
C TRP A 56 6.16 8.34 1.69
N GLN A 57 6.19 8.32 0.35
CA GLN A 57 5.60 9.36 -0.47
C GLN A 57 4.06 9.36 -0.37
N THR A 58 3.44 8.18 -0.29
CA THR A 58 1.98 8.02 -0.19
C THR A 58 1.44 8.11 1.23
N ARG A 59 2.26 8.44 2.25
CA ARG A 59 1.84 8.54 3.67
C ARG A 59 0.64 9.46 3.94
N LYS A 60 0.36 10.40 3.04
CA LYS A 60 -0.79 11.32 3.14
C LYS A 60 -2.11 10.68 2.73
N LEU A 61 -2.06 9.62 1.91
CA LEU A 61 -3.22 8.86 1.43
C LEU A 61 -3.25 7.54 2.17
N LYS A 62 -4.15 7.40 3.16
CA LYS A 62 -4.19 6.21 4.02
C LYS A 62 -4.43 4.94 3.20
N ALA A 63 -5.34 4.97 2.22
CA ALA A 63 -5.59 3.87 1.31
C ALA A 63 -4.31 3.32 0.68
N GLU A 64 -3.57 4.20 0.02
CA GLU A 64 -2.32 3.86 -0.66
C GLU A 64 -1.23 3.46 0.34
N LEU A 65 -1.16 4.10 1.50
CA LEU A 65 -0.17 3.77 2.54
C LEU A 65 -0.28 2.31 3.00
N TYR A 66 -1.49 1.83 3.33
CA TYR A 66 -1.68 0.45 3.80
C TYR A 66 -1.37 -0.57 2.69
N HIS A 67 -1.75 -0.28 1.44
CA HIS A 67 -1.42 -1.15 0.31
C HIS A 67 0.10 -1.18 0.02
N ASN A 68 0.76 -0.02 0.01
CA ASN A 68 2.20 0.08 -0.25
C ASN A 68 3.02 -0.54 0.89
N LEU A 69 2.55 -0.44 2.13
CA LEU A 69 3.16 -1.11 3.27
C LEU A 69 3.02 -2.63 3.15
N ALA A 70 1.84 -3.12 2.76
CA ALA A 70 1.64 -4.55 2.49
C ALA A 70 2.58 -5.08 1.41
N VAL A 71 2.73 -4.36 0.30
CA VAL A 71 3.66 -4.70 -0.80
C VAL A 71 5.11 -4.66 -0.31
N THR A 72 5.49 -3.68 0.51
CA THR A 72 6.85 -3.60 1.08
C THR A 72 7.17 -4.83 1.94
N PHE A 73 6.27 -5.24 2.83
CA PHE A 73 6.44 -6.45 3.64
C PHE A 73 6.44 -7.73 2.80
N TRP A 74 5.65 -7.77 1.73
CA TRP A 74 5.68 -8.86 0.76
C TRP A 74 7.05 -8.99 0.09
N ILE A 75 7.64 -7.87 -0.36
CA ILE A 75 8.97 -7.85 -0.97
C ILE A 75 10.04 -8.28 0.04
N CYS A 76 9.93 -7.87 1.30
CA CYS A 76 10.80 -8.34 2.38
C CYS A 76 10.71 -9.86 2.57
N ALA A 77 9.48 -10.41 2.60
CA ALA A 77 9.27 -11.86 2.69
C ALA A 77 9.91 -12.61 1.53
N ASN A 78 9.72 -12.07 0.32
CA ASN A 78 10.24 -12.61 -0.92
C ASN A 78 11.77 -12.57 -0.97
N GLY A 79 12.37 -11.45 -0.52
CA GLY A 79 13.82 -11.31 -0.37
C GLY A 79 14.40 -12.25 0.67
N TYR A 80 13.72 -12.42 1.81
CA TYR A 80 14.14 -13.37 2.84
C TYR A 80 14.12 -14.81 2.32
N TRP A 81 13.06 -15.23 1.62
CA TRP A 81 13.00 -16.55 1.00
C TRP A 81 14.17 -16.76 0.03
N MET A 82 14.37 -15.84 -0.92
CA MET A 82 15.47 -15.89 -1.87
C MET A 82 16.84 -16.05 -1.19
N ILE A 83 17.10 -15.30 -0.10
CA ILE A 83 18.36 -15.41 0.65
C ILE A 83 18.51 -16.79 1.31
N ILE A 84 17.46 -17.31 1.94
CA ILE A 84 17.47 -18.64 2.59
C ILE A 84 17.75 -19.75 1.57
N GLU A 85 17.14 -19.65 0.39
CA GLU A 85 17.34 -20.60 -0.72
C GLU A 85 18.77 -20.55 -1.25
N PHE A 86 19.35 -19.35 -1.42
CA PHE A 86 20.74 -19.21 -1.85
C PHE A 86 21.75 -19.73 -0.83
N LEU A 87 21.41 -19.69 0.46
CA LEU A 87 22.17 -20.26 1.58
C LEU A 87 22.02 -21.78 1.71
N GLY A 88 21.13 -22.42 0.94
CA GLY A 88 20.91 -23.87 0.96
C GLY A 88 20.30 -24.39 2.26
N LYS A 89 19.61 -23.54 3.03
CA LYS A 89 18.94 -23.90 4.31
C LYS A 89 17.43 -24.03 4.10
N ASP A 90 17.04 -24.86 3.14
CA ASP A 90 15.74 -24.77 2.48
C ASP A 90 14.53 -25.14 3.34
N ASP A 91 14.63 -26.12 4.25
CA ASP A 91 13.40 -26.67 4.84
C ASP A 91 13.02 -26.04 6.18
N THR A 92 14.00 -25.73 7.04
CA THR A 92 13.70 -25.26 8.40
C THR A 92 13.51 -23.75 8.48
N LEU A 93 14.26 -22.98 7.69
CA LEU A 93 14.23 -21.51 7.77
C LEU A 93 13.18 -20.88 6.84
N ARG A 94 12.77 -21.59 5.78
CA ARG A 94 11.76 -21.11 4.83
C ARG A 94 10.40 -20.92 5.48
N ILE A 95 10.04 -21.70 6.50
CA ILE A 95 8.76 -21.52 7.22
C ILE A 95 8.62 -20.12 7.82
N PHE A 96 9.74 -19.49 8.22
CA PHE A 96 9.72 -18.13 8.78
C PHE A 96 9.41 -17.04 7.75
N THR A 97 9.48 -17.35 6.44
CA THR A 97 9.03 -16.43 5.37
C THR A 97 7.55 -16.09 5.49
N VAL A 98 6.75 -16.98 6.07
CA VAL A 98 5.31 -16.77 6.27
C VAL A 98 5.03 -15.61 7.22
N ILE A 99 5.92 -15.31 8.17
CA ILE A 99 5.74 -14.23 9.14
C ILE A 99 5.59 -12.87 8.44
N PRO A 100 6.55 -12.41 7.61
CA PRO A 100 6.40 -11.14 6.89
C PRO A 100 5.24 -11.17 5.86
N PHE A 101 4.89 -12.33 5.29
CA PHE A 101 3.67 -12.43 4.45
C PHE A 101 2.40 -12.16 5.25
N LEU A 102 2.27 -12.74 6.44
CA LEU A 102 1.13 -12.52 7.32
C LEU A 102 1.05 -11.06 7.80
N ILE A 103 2.20 -10.45 8.09
CA ILE A 103 2.26 -9.02 8.43
C ILE A 103 1.76 -8.17 7.25
N GLY A 104 2.24 -8.43 6.03
CA GLY A 104 1.76 -7.72 4.83
C GLY A 104 0.26 -7.89 4.63
N LEU A 105 -0.25 -9.12 4.74
CA LEU A 105 -1.68 -9.41 4.64
C LEU A 105 -2.49 -8.68 5.72
N SER A 106 -1.98 -8.63 6.96
CA SER A 106 -2.66 -7.96 8.07
C SER A 106 -2.89 -6.48 7.80
N PHE A 107 -1.96 -5.78 7.13
CA PHE A 107 -2.16 -4.37 6.76
C PHE A 107 -3.33 -4.16 5.81
N ILE A 108 -3.49 -5.04 4.81
CA ILE A 108 -4.63 -5.01 3.89
C ILE A 108 -5.92 -5.27 4.65
N VAL A 109 -5.95 -6.33 5.47
CA VAL A 109 -7.14 -6.71 6.26
C VAL A 109 -7.54 -5.58 7.20
N ILE A 110 -6.59 -4.98 7.91
CA ILE A 110 -6.84 -3.85 8.83
C ILE A 110 -7.43 -2.66 8.07
N TYR A 111 -6.90 -2.37 6.87
CA TYR A 111 -7.40 -1.27 6.05
C TYR A 111 -8.86 -1.46 5.67
N TYR A 112 -9.23 -2.62 5.11
CA TYR A 112 -10.59 -2.87 4.64
C TYR A 112 -11.60 -3.06 5.77
N LEU A 113 -11.21 -3.68 6.89
CA LEU A 113 -12.14 -3.96 7.99
C LEU A 113 -12.33 -2.79 8.96
N PHE A 114 -11.29 -1.98 9.20
CA PHE A 114 -11.34 -0.95 10.25
C PHE A 114 -11.16 0.47 9.72
N VAL A 115 -10.24 0.69 8.77
CA VAL A 115 -9.91 2.05 8.31
C VAL A 115 -10.97 2.57 7.35
N LEU A 116 -11.28 1.81 6.30
CA LEU A 116 -12.26 2.21 5.28
C LEU A 116 -13.65 2.50 5.85
N PRO A 117 -14.22 1.68 6.76
CA PRO A 117 -15.52 1.98 7.36
C PRO A 117 -15.50 3.24 8.23
N LYS A 118 -14.39 3.50 8.93
CA LYS A 118 -14.23 4.70 9.77
C LYS A 118 -14.14 5.97 8.91
N GLU A 119 -13.46 5.92 7.77
CA GLU A 119 -13.41 7.03 6.83
C GLU A 119 -14.80 7.33 6.24
N LYS A 120 -15.53 6.30 5.82
CA LYS A 120 -16.92 6.45 5.33
C LYS A 120 -17.86 7.01 6.40
N LYS A 121 -17.70 6.60 7.67
CA LYS A 121 -18.51 7.12 8.78
C LYS A 121 -18.21 8.60 9.05
N ASN A 122 -16.93 8.98 9.09
CA ASN A 122 -16.52 10.38 9.29
C ASN A 122 -16.98 11.28 8.16
N GLU A 123 -16.89 10.81 6.91
CA GLU A 123 -17.39 11.56 5.76
C GLU A 123 -18.89 11.85 5.89
N LYS A 124 -19.70 10.83 6.22
CA LYS A 124 -21.14 11.01 6.45
C LYS A 124 -21.43 12.02 7.57
N LEU A 125 -20.68 11.98 8.67
CA LEU A 125 -20.85 12.93 9.78
C LEU A 125 -20.52 14.36 9.37
N VAL A 126 -19.46 14.57 8.58
CA VAL A 126 -19.09 15.89 8.06
C VAL A 126 -20.19 16.42 7.14
N THR A 127 -20.71 15.61 6.21
CA THR A 127 -21.81 16.02 5.32
C THR A 127 -23.06 16.43 6.11
N ILE A 128 -23.44 15.66 7.13
CA ILE A 128 -24.59 15.98 8.01
C ILE A 128 -24.37 17.32 8.75
N SER A 129 -23.14 17.63 9.18
CA SER A 129 -22.86 18.91 9.87
C SER A 129 -22.76 20.13 8.94
N VAL A 130 -22.47 19.92 7.65
CA VAL A 130 -22.35 20.98 6.64
C VAL A 130 -23.71 21.27 5.98
N GLU A 131 -24.62 20.30 5.93
CA GLU A 131 -26.05 20.57 5.78
C GLU A 131 -26.56 21.33 7.01
N VAL A 132 -26.23 22.62 7.07
CA VAL A 132 -26.95 23.57 7.90
C VAL A 132 -28.42 23.44 7.47
N PRO A 133 -29.36 23.13 8.39
CA PRO A 133 -30.77 23.06 8.05
C PRO A 133 -31.14 24.34 7.30
N GLU A 134 -31.71 24.22 6.10
CA GLU A 134 -32.11 25.38 5.29
C GLU A 134 -32.96 26.38 6.13
N GLU A 135 -33.64 25.84 7.14
CA GLU A 135 -34.39 26.55 8.17
C GLU A 135 -33.54 27.51 9.03
N THR A 136 -32.32 27.15 9.43
CA THR A 136 -31.45 28.06 10.23
C THR A 136 -30.79 29.14 9.37
N LEU A 137 -30.55 28.89 8.07
CA LEU A 137 -30.12 29.91 7.12
C LEU A 137 -31.22 30.94 6.87
N ARG A 138 -32.47 30.49 6.69
CA ARG A 138 -33.63 31.38 6.51
C ARG A 138 -33.92 32.23 7.76
N VAL A 139 -33.76 31.68 8.95
CA VAL A 139 -33.94 32.44 10.21
C VAL A 139 -32.82 33.48 10.42
N ALA A 140 -31.62 33.23 9.91
CA ALA A 140 -30.52 34.20 9.94
C ALA A 140 -30.67 35.32 8.90
N GLU A 141 -31.29 35.06 7.74
CA GLU A 141 -31.60 36.06 6.71
C GLU A 141 -32.85 36.91 7.05
N MET A 142 -33.64 36.49 8.04
CA MET A 142 -34.86 37.18 8.50
C MET A 142 -34.63 38.13 9.69
N ASN A 143 -33.40 38.27 10.20
CA ASN A 143 -32.99 39.24 11.23
C ASN A 143 -32.01 40.26 10.68
#